data_AF-A0A852K1T1-F1
#
_entry.id   AF-A0A852K1T1-F1
#
_cell.length_a   1.000
_cell.length_b   1.000
_cell.length_c   1.000
_cell.angle_alpha   90.00
_cell.angle_beta   90.00
_cell.angle_gamma   90.00
#
_symmetry.space_group_name_H-M   'P 1'
#
loop_
_entity.id
_entity.type
_entity.pdbx_description
1 polymer ?
#
loop_
_entity_poly.entity_id
_entity_poly.type
_entity_poly.pdbx_seq_one_letter_code
_entity_poly.pdbx_strand_id
1 'polypeptide(L)' 'MALDWVNREQSIPGALSRELAATERELDEARLAGKELRFHKEKKDILLLAAGQLGSAHSSGC' A
#
# COMPACT_ATOMS: atom_id res chain seq x y z
N MET A 1 -8.71 -0.92 5.36
CA MET A 1 -7.77 -1.87 6.00
C MET A 1 -7.06 -2.70 4.93
N ALA A 2 -6.05 -3.52 5.28
CA ALA A 2 -5.22 -4.23 4.29
C ALA A 2 -6.03 -5.19 3.39
N LEU A 3 -7.02 -5.89 3.95
CA LEU A 3 -7.88 -6.80 3.19
C LEU A 3 -8.71 -6.08 2.12
N ASP A 4 -9.17 -4.84 2.41
CA ASP A 4 -9.92 -4.02 1.46
C ASP A 4 -9.06 -3.69 0.23
N TRP A 5 -7.76 -3.45 0.44
CA TRP A 5 -6.82 -3.19 -0.64
C TRP A 5 -6.54 -4.44 -1.48
N VAL A 6 -6.46 -5.62 -0.87
CA VAL A 6 -6.36 -6.91 -1.59
C VAL A 6 -7.58 -7.12 -2.49
N ASN A 7 -8.79 -6.96 -1.95
CA ASN A 7 -10.04 -7.08 -2.73
C ASN A 7 -10.11 -6.03 -3.85
N ARG A 8 -9.62 -4.81 -3.59
CA ARG A 8 -9.56 -3.74 -4.57
C ARG A 8 -8.59 -4.03 -5.71
N GLU A 9 -7.43 -4.62 -5.43
CA GLU A 9 -6.47 -5.07 -6.44
C GLU A 9 -7.05 -6.17 -7.33
N GLN A 10 -7.80 -7.12 -6.74
CA GLN A 10 -8.48 -8.17 -7.50
C GLN A 10 -9.57 -7.60 -8.43
N SER A 11 -10.25 -6.55 -7.98
CA SER A 11 -11.30 -5.87 -8.77
C SER A 11 -10.71 -4.93 -9.82
N ILE A 12 -9.61 -4.26 -9.48
CA ILE A 12 -8.93 -3.25 -10.30
C ILE A 12 -7.43 -3.54 -10.25
N PRO A 13 -6.89 -4.31 -11.21
CA PRO A 13 -5.46 -4.61 -11.27
C PRO A 13 -4.62 -3.34 -11.31
N GLY A 14 -3.59 -3.29 -10.46
CA GLY A 14 -2.68 -2.16 -10.30
C GLY A 14 -3.18 -1.05 -9.37
N ALA A 15 -4.36 -1.17 -8.75
CA ALA A 15 -4.86 -0.19 -7.78
C ALA A 15 -3.93 -0.05 -6.57
N LEU A 16 -3.44 -1.17 -6.04
CA LEU A 16 -2.52 -1.22 -4.91
C LEU A 16 -1.19 -0.58 -5.25
N SER A 17 -0.59 -0.94 -6.39
CA SER A 17 0.70 -0.38 -6.83
C SER A 17 0.62 1.13 -7.05
N ARG A 18 -0.48 1.62 -7.64
CA ARG A 18 -0.73 3.06 -7.82
C ARG A 18 -0.85 3.78 -6.49
N GLU A 19 -1.60 3.22 -5.54
CA GLU A 19 -1.76 3.84 -4.23
C GLU A 19 -0.44 3.87 -3.43
N LEU A 20 0.39 2.84 -3.57
CA LEU A 20 1.70 2.75 -2.94
C LEU A 20 2.62 3.87 -3.46
N ALA A 21 2.69 4.04 -4.78
CA ALA A 21 3.46 5.11 -5.41
C ALA A 21 2.95 6.51 -5.00
N ALA A 22 1.63 6.70 -4.94
CA ALA A 22 1.03 7.95 -4.47
C ALA A 22 1.40 8.25 -3.01
N THR A 23 1.31 7.24 -2.14
CA THR A 23 1.64 7.38 -0.71
C THR A 23 3.12 7.68 -0.49
N GLU A 24 4.01 7.09 -1.29
CA GLU A 24 5.45 7.41 -1.24
C GLU A 24 5.73 8.85 -1.64
N ARG A 25 5.10 9.33 -2.72
CA ARG A 25 5.22 10.73 -3.14
C ARG A 25 4.69 11.70 -2.08
N GLU A 26 3.52 11.43 -1.52
CA GLU A 26 2.96 12.25 -0.43
C GLU A 26 3.87 12.29 0.80
N LEU A 27 4.53 11.16 1.12
CA LEU A 27 5.47 11.07 2.23
C LEU A 27 6.72 11.93 1.96
N ASP A 28 7.26 11.89 0.75
CA ASP A 28 8.39 12.72 0.36
C ASP A 28 8.02 14.21 0.36
N GLU A 29 6.84 14.58 -0.15
CA GLU A 29 6.32 15.95 -0.10
C GLU A 29 6.12 16.44 1.35
N ALA A 30 5.54 15.60 2.21
CA ALA A 30 5.38 15.91 3.63
C ALA A 30 6.73 16.05 4.34
N ARG A 31 7.71 15.22 3.98
CA ARG A 31 9.07 15.26 4.54
C ARG A 31 9.79 16.55 4.16
N LEU A 32 9.70 16.95 2.90
CA LEU A 32 10.26 18.22 2.43
C LEU A 32 9.58 19.43 3.08
N ALA A 33 8.27 19.33 3.33
CA ALA A 33 7.51 20.38 3.99
C ALA A 33 7.65 20.39 5.53
N GLY A 34 8.40 19.45 6.12
CA GLY A 34 8.51 19.31 7.59
C GLY A 34 7.19 18.96 8.28
N LYS A 35 6.25 18.34 7.55
CA LYS A 35 4.94 17.93 8.06
C LYS A 35 5.03 16.58 8.77
N GLU A 36 4.02 16.27 9.58
CA GLU A 36 3.91 14.99 10.25
C GLU A 36 3.83 13.83 9.23
N LEU A 37 4.69 12.83 9.40
CA LEU A 37 4.79 11.69 8.48
C LEU A 37 4.02 10.45 8.96
N ARG A 38 3.47 10.49 10.17
CA ARG A 38 2.86 9.32 10.82
C ARG A 38 1.74 8.73 9.98
N PHE A 39 0.82 9.57 9.52
CA PHE A 39 -0.29 9.14 8.68
C PHE A 39 0.18 8.45 7.38
N HIS A 40 1.13 9.05 6.67
CA HIS A 40 1.66 8.49 5.42
C HIS A 40 2.40 7.17 5.66
N LYS A 41 3.14 7.05 6.77
CA LYS A 41 3.81 5.80 7.17
C LYS A 41 2.81 4.70 7.52
N GLU A 42 1.80 5.00 8.34
CA GLU A 42 0.75 4.04 8.70
C GLU A 42 -0.02 3.56 7.45
N LYS A 43 -0.34 4.47 6.53
CA LYS A 43 -0.95 4.13 5.24
C LYS A 43 -0.04 3.21 4.41
N LYS A 44 1.25 3.54 4.30
CA LYS A 44 2.24 2.73 3.58
C LYS A 44 2.35 1.32 4.16
N ASP A 45 2.37 1.18 5.49
CA ASP A 45 2.42 -0.13 6.15
C ASP A 45 1.18 -0.98 5.83
N ILE A 46 -0.02 -0.39 5.84
CA ILE A 46 -1.26 -1.08 5.43
C ILE A 46 -1.19 -1.58 3.98
N LEU A 47 -0.66 -0.75 3.07
CA LEU A 47 -0.52 -1.11 1.66
C LEU A 47 0.53 -2.21 1.44
N LEU A 48 1.65 -2.15 2.17
CA LEU A 48 2.68 -3.19 2.13
C LEU A 48 2.17 -4.52 2.70
N LEU A 49 1.38 -4.48 3.78
CA LEU A 49 0.70 -5.67 4.29
C LEU A 49 -0.23 -6.27 3.23
N ALA A 50 -1.03 -5.46 2.55
CA ALA A 50 -1.89 -5.93 1.45
C ALA A 50 -1.07 -6.56 0.30
N ALA A 51 0.06 -5.95 -0.07
CA ALA A 51 0.94 -6.47 -1.12
C ALA A 51 1.54 -7.83 -0.72
N GLY A 52 1.96 -7.97 0.54
CA GLY A 52 2.45 -9.24 1.08
C GLY A 52 1.40 -10.35 1.07
N GLN A 53 0.12 -10.03 1.31
CA GLN A 53 -0.96 -11.00 1.23
C GLN A 53 -1.21 -11.48 -0.21
N LEU A 54 -1.07 -10.60 -1.22
CA LEU A 54 -1.16 -10.98 -2.63
C LEU A 54 0.01 -11.89 -3.06
N GLY A 55 1.22 -11.60 -2.56
CA GLY A 55 2.40 -12.45 -2.81
C GLY A 55 2.32 -13.81 -2.11
N SER A 56 1.79 -13.86 -0.90
CA SER A 56 1.60 -15.09 -0.11
C SER A 56 0.42 -15.95 -0.62
N ALA A 57 -0.64 -15.31 -1.14
CA ALA A 57 -1.75 -16.01 -1.79
C ALA A 57 -1.30 -16.83 -3.02
N HIS A 58 -0.15 -16.50 -3.61
CA HIS A 58 0.44 -17.23 -4.74
C HIS A 58 1.32 -18.43 -4.33
N SER A 59 1.58 -18.64 -3.03
CA SER A 59 2.43 -19.74 -2.53
C SER A 59 1.66 -20.82 -1.73
N SER A 60 0.35 -20.94 -1.95
CA SER A 60 -0.49 -22.00 -1.36
C SER A 60 -0.99 -22.98 -2.43
N GLY A 61 -0.08 -23.46 -3.27
CA GLY A 61 -0.37 -24.38 -4.37
C GLY A 61 0.84 -25.23 -4.74
N CYS A 62 1.39 -25.96 -3.75
CA CYS A 62 2.33 -27.06 -3.94
C CYS A 62 2.05 -28.13 -2.88
#